data_AF-A0A211YQW2-F1
#
_entry.id   AF-A0A211YQW2-F1
#
_cell.length_a   1.000
_cell.length_b   1.000
_cell.length_c   1.000
_cell.angle_alpha   90.00
_cell.angle_beta   90.00
_cell.angle_gamma   90.00
#
_symmetry.space_group_name_H-M   'P 1'
#
loop_
_entity.id
_entity.type
_entity.pdbx_description
1 polymer ?
#
loop_
_entity_poly.entity_id
_entity_poly.type
_entity_poly.pdbx_seq_one_letter_code
_entity_poly.pdbx_strand_id
1 'polypeptide(L)'
;MTENSLELRGMGPFIPYNLIEKLIRRTGEAIVDVDKEAVSVVERWAAKRGYSIKRLNDYRIRISIVAGAAAKLETVQAKAPARPQAAEEKMFKLVVDEKKWSKEMSEKLANVTYVIETVLRAPILYRGPLAGADFVAALSRKKLVLLRISVDNSDYFIAADNGRVVAAAQLGMPLNPEQVKNVIESLRGRSDVLVTIYDISSIDKKS
;
A
#
# COMPACT_ATOMS: atom_id res chain seq x y z
N MET A 1 19.49 -9.48 -20.75
CA MET A 1 18.34 -8.92 -20.01
C MET A 1 18.81 -7.59 -19.45
N THR A 2 18.21 -6.47 -19.84
CA THR A 2 18.65 -5.15 -19.41
C THR A 2 18.35 -5.01 -17.91
N GLU A 3 19.34 -4.61 -17.11
CA GLU A 3 19.29 -4.58 -15.64
C GLU A 3 18.19 -3.66 -15.04
N ASN A 4 17.45 -2.95 -15.89
CA ASN A 4 16.46 -1.94 -15.52
C ASN A 4 15.01 -2.36 -15.83
N SER A 5 14.74 -3.62 -16.21
CA SER A 5 13.38 -4.08 -16.55
C SER A 5 12.73 -4.99 -15.50
N LEU A 6 11.44 -4.77 -15.21
CA LEU A 6 10.59 -5.61 -14.37
C LEU A 6 9.43 -6.18 -15.20
N GLU A 7 9.25 -7.50 -15.16
CA GLU A 7 8.12 -8.20 -15.75
C GLU A 7 7.07 -8.44 -14.66
N LEU A 8 5.93 -7.75 -14.76
CA LEU A 8 4.84 -7.76 -13.78
C LEU A 8 3.49 -8.10 -14.43
N ARG A 9 3.49 -8.64 -15.66
CA ARG A 9 2.26 -9.15 -16.30
C ARG A 9 1.69 -10.35 -15.57
N GLY A 10 0.38 -10.50 -15.62
CA GLY A 10 -0.39 -11.50 -14.85
C GLY A 10 -0.66 -11.10 -13.40
N MET A 11 -0.17 -9.94 -12.94
CA MET A 11 -0.45 -9.40 -11.60
C MET A 11 -1.71 -8.52 -11.57
N GLY A 12 -2.27 -8.17 -12.73
CA GLY A 12 -3.42 -7.27 -12.85
C GLY A 12 -3.18 -5.96 -12.06
N PRO A 13 -4.13 -5.52 -11.22
CA PRO A 13 -3.95 -4.29 -10.43
C PRO A 13 -2.95 -4.44 -9.26
N PHE A 14 -2.43 -5.64 -8.96
CA PHE A 14 -1.48 -5.89 -7.88
C PHE A 14 -0.05 -5.54 -8.26
N ILE A 15 0.20 -4.28 -8.61
CA ILE A 15 1.54 -3.86 -8.99
C ILE A 15 2.42 -3.67 -7.72
N PRO A 16 3.57 -4.37 -7.60
CA PRO A 16 4.53 -4.19 -6.51
C PRO A 16 5.35 -2.91 -6.72
N TYR A 17 4.76 -1.76 -6.42
CA TYR A 17 5.38 -0.44 -6.60
C TYR A 17 6.69 -0.27 -5.85
N ASN A 18 6.87 -0.96 -4.72
CA ASN A 18 8.13 -0.99 -3.98
C ASN A 18 9.30 -1.53 -4.81
N LEU A 19 9.08 -2.55 -5.65
CA LEU A 19 10.11 -3.09 -6.54
C LEU A 19 10.46 -2.08 -7.63
N ILE A 20 9.46 -1.41 -8.19
CA ILE A 20 9.64 -0.36 -9.19
C ILE A 20 10.45 0.80 -8.59
N GLU A 21 10.11 1.26 -7.39
CA GLU A 21 10.85 2.33 -6.70
C GLU A 21 12.29 1.94 -6.37
N LYS A 22 12.51 0.72 -5.84
CA LYS A 22 13.86 0.21 -5.55
C LYS A 22 14.71 0.17 -6.81
N LEU A 23 14.14 -0.23 -7.93
CA LEU A 23 14.84 -0.24 -9.21
C LEU A 23 15.17 1.17 -9.66
N ILE A 24 14.20 2.08 -9.72
CA ILE A 24 14.41 3.49 -10.08
C ILE A 24 15.49 4.14 -9.20
N ARG A 25 15.54 3.84 -7.90
CA ARG A 25 16.59 4.36 -6.99
C ARG A 25 17.98 3.85 -7.36
N ARG A 26 18.08 2.59 -7.78
CA ARG A 26 19.36 1.95 -8.15
C ARG A 26 19.86 2.39 -9.52
N THR A 27 18.96 2.57 -10.48
CA THR A 27 19.31 2.70 -11.91
C THR A 27 18.91 4.04 -12.52
N GLY A 28 18.18 4.89 -11.79
CA GLY A 28 17.61 6.15 -12.28
C GLY A 28 16.33 5.99 -13.10
N GLU A 29 16.03 4.79 -13.58
CA GLU A 29 14.85 4.45 -14.36
C GLU A 29 14.44 2.98 -14.21
N ALA A 30 13.15 2.70 -14.35
CA ALA A 30 12.60 1.35 -14.46
C ALA A 30 11.77 1.23 -15.73
N ILE A 31 11.97 0.14 -16.46
CA ILE A 31 11.09 -0.32 -17.53
C ILE A 31 10.19 -1.38 -16.93
N VAL A 32 8.88 -1.21 -16.99
CA VAL A 32 7.91 -2.09 -16.34
C VAL A 32 6.96 -2.63 -17.39
N ASP A 33 6.89 -3.94 -17.50
CA ASP A 33 5.91 -4.66 -18.32
C ASP A 33 4.74 -5.06 -17.40
N VAL A 34 3.53 -4.57 -17.68
CA VAL A 34 2.32 -4.74 -16.85
C VAL A 34 1.11 -5.10 -17.72
N ASP A 35 0.05 -5.62 -17.11
CA ASP A 35 -1.21 -5.87 -17.83
C ASP A 35 -1.84 -4.56 -18.33
N LYS A 36 -2.58 -4.62 -19.44
CA LYS A 36 -3.11 -3.44 -20.13
C LYS A 36 -3.98 -2.57 -19.22
N GLU A 37 -4.79 -3.21 -18.39
CA GLU A 37 -5.64 -2.56 -17.39
C GLU A 37 -4.86 -1.88 -16.25
N ALA A 38 -3.67 -2.38 -15.94
CA ALA A 38 -2.83 -1.87 -14.86
C ALA A 38 -2.03 -0.63 -15.28
N VAL A 39 -1.85 -0.39 -16.58
CA VAL A 39 -1.06 0.75 -17.10
C VAL A 39 -1.53 2.08 -16.53
N SER A 40 -2.85 2.34 -16.61
CA SER A 40 -3.42 3.60 -16.11
C SER A 40 -3.22 3.80 -14.60
N VAL A 41 -3.07 2.70 -13.86
CA VAL A 41 -2.85 2.71 -12.41
C VAL A 41 -1.38 3.06 -12.12
N VAL A 42 -0.46 2.46 -12.87
CA VAL A 42 0.98 2.74 -12.78
C VAL A 42 1.29 4.18 -13.19
N GLU A 43 0.69 4.67 -14.27
CA GLU A 43 0.84 6.06 -14.71
C GLU A 43 0.40 7.05 -13.63
N ARG A 44 -0.80 6.85 -13.06
CA ARG A 44 -1.31 7.71 -11.97
C ARG A 44 -0.43 7.67 -10.73
N TRP A 45 0.07 6.49 -10.37
CA TRP A 45 0.98 6.33 -9.24
C TRP A 45 2.30 7.09 -9.49
N ALA A 46 2.92 6.91 -10.65
CA ALA A 46 4.20 7.53 -10.97
C ALA A 46 4.09 9.06 -11.06
N ALA A 47 2.99 9.59 -11.60
CA ALA A 47 2.73 11.02 -11.67
C ALA A 47 2.58 11.64 -10.26
N LYS A 48 1.86 10.97 -9.34
CA LYS A 48 1.75 11.41 -7.93
C LYS A 48 3.09 11.45 -7.20
N ARG A 49 4.07 10.67 -7.64
CA ARG A 49 5.42 10.63 -7.07
C ARG A 49 6.40 11.57 -7.78
N GLY A 50 5.95 12.31 -8.78
CA GLY A 50 6.80 13.23 -9.54
C GLY A 50 7.79 12.51 -10.44
N TYR A 51 7.52 11.25 -10.82
CA TYR A 51 8.31 10.55 -11.83
C TYR A 51 7.89 10.97 -13.23
N SER A 52 8.86 10.98 -14.15
CA SER A 52 8.61 11.07 -15.58
C SER A 52 8.15 9.70 -16.09
N ILE A 53 7.11 9.69 -16.92
CA ILE A 53 6.53 8.47 -17.46
C ILE A 53 6.55 8.55 -18.98
N LYS A 54 7.03 7.49 -19.63
CA LYS A 54 6.95 7.33 -21.08
C LYS A 54 6.41 5.95 -21.40
N ARG A 55 5.25 5.90 -22.05
CA ARG A 55 4.70 4.66 -22.59
C ARG A 55 5.54 4.20 -23.77
N LEU A 56 6.06 2.98 -23.71
CA LEU A 56 6.84 2.37 -24.79
C LEU A 56 5.93 1.57 -25.73
N ASN A 57 4.89 0.92 -25.19
CA ASN A 57 3.80 0.29 -25.92
C ASN A 57 2.59 0.08 -25.00
N ASP A 58 1.59 -0.70 -25.45
CA ASP A 58 0.33 -0.93 -24.74
C ASP A 58 0.48 -1.56 -23.33
N TYR A 59 1.57 -2.26 -23.07
CA TYR A 59 1.83 -3.03 -21.84
C TYR A 59 3.16 -2.63 -21.16
N ARG A 60 3.94 -1.74 -21.77
CA ARG A 60 5.29 -1.41 -21.32
C ARG A 60 5.47 0.07 -21.06
N ILE A 61 5.93 0.40 -19.86
CA ILE A 61 6.07 1.77 -19.38
C ILE A 61 7.49 1.99 -18.90
N ARG A 62 8.12 3.07 -19.33
CA ARG A 62 9.36 3.57 -18.74
C ARG A 62 9.03 4.63 -17.70
N ILE A 63 9.62 4.50 -16.52
CA ILE A 63 9.45 5.41 -15.39
C ILE A 63 10.83 5.88 -14.98
N SER A 64 11.08 7.18 -14.96
CA SER A 64 12.39 7.76 -14.67
C SER A 64 12.29 8.95 -13.73
N ILE A 65 13.41 9.28 -13.09
CA ILE A 65 13.53 10.51 -12.30
C ILE A 65 13.50 11.71 -13.27
N VAL A 66 12.72 12.75 -12.97
CA VAL A 66 12.72 13.99 -13.76
C VAL A 66 14.09 14.67 -13.61
N ALA A 67 14.76 14.99 -14.73
CA ALA A 67 16.02 15.73 -14.70
C ALA A 67 15.80 17.11 -14.04
N GLY A 68 16.47 17.35 -12.91
CA GLY A 68 16.23 18.47 -11.98
C GLY A 68 15.73 18.03 -10.60
N ALA A 69 15.14 16.84 -10.47
CA ALA A 69 14.85 16.20 -9.19
C ALA A 69 16.03 15.35 -8.68
N ALA A 70 16.93 14.92 -9.57
CA ALA A 70 18.18 14.23 -9.21
C ALA A 70 19.09 15.09 -8.31
N ALA A 71 19.16 16.42 -8.56
CA ALA A 71 19.91 17.35 -7.70
C ALA A 71 19.28 17.54 -6.31
N LYS A 72 17.98 17.21 -6.13
CA LYS A 72 17.31 17.19 -4.82
C LYS A 72 17.41 15.84 -4.11
N LEU A 73 17.90 14.78 -4.76
CA LEU A 73 18.13 13.49 -4.11
C LEU A 73 19.51 13.44 -3.44
N GLU A 74 20.54 14.08 -4.00
CA GLU A 74 21.87 14.18 -3.36
C GLU A 74 21.98 15.31 -2.33
N THR A 75 21.22 16.41 -2.45
CA THR A 75 21.29 17.52 -1.48
C THR A 75 20.38 17.38 -0.26
N VAL A 76 19.47 16.38 -0.23
CA VAL A 76 18.70 16.06 1.00
C VAL A 76 19.57 15.29 2.02
N GLN A 77 20.79 14.90 1.66
CA GLN A 77 21.72 14.21 2.57
C GLN A 77 22.69 15.13 3.34
N ALA A 78 22.65 16.46 3.19
CA ALA A 78 23.54 17.37 3.91
C ALA A 78 22.89 18.68 4.38
N LYS A 79 21.75 18.57 5.07
CA LYS A 79 21.40 19.44 6.20
C LYS A 79 20.24 18.78 6.93
N ALA A 80 20.56 18.07 8.01
CA ALA A 80 19.57 17.74 9.02
C ALA A 80 18.87 19.05 9.40
N PRO A 81 17.55 19.20 9.17
CA PRO A 81 16.82 20.26 9.82
C PRO A 81 16.92 19.96 11.31
N ALA A 82 17.36 20.97 12.08
CA ALA A 82 17.37 20.92 13.53
C ALA A 82 16.05 20.31 14.00
N ARG A 83 16.16 19.16 14.68
CA ARG A 83 15.08 18.42 15.31
C ARG A 83 14.14 19.44 15.98
N PRO A 84 12.90 19.65 15.49
CA PRO A 84 11.89 20.26 16.31
C PRO A 84 11.66 19.26 17.44
N GLN A 85 12.24 19.54 18.60
CA GLN A 85 11.83 18.91 19.84
C GLN A 85 10.33 19.23 20.02
N ALA A 86 9.57 18.21 20.39
CA ALA A 86 8.18 18.29 20.81
C ALA A 86 7.13 18.70 19.74
N ALA A 87 6.88 17.79 18.81
CA ALA A 87 5.52 17.30 18.67
C ALA A 87 5.63 15.79 18.73
N GLU A 88 5.03 15.15 19.74
CA GLU A 88 4.63 13.75 19.59
C GLU A 88 3.82 13.69 18.30
N GLU A 89 4.44 13.26 17.19
CA GLU A 89 3.69 12.76 16.06
C GLU A 89 2.77 11.73 16.69
N LYS A 90 1.47 12.05 16.76
CA LYS A 90 0.45 11.16 17.32
C LYS A 90 0.55 9.88 16.51
N MET A 91 1.35 8.94 17.00
CA MET A 91 1.60 7.67 16.35
C MET A 91 0.24 7.04 16.18
N PHE A 92 -0.13 6.89 14.93
CA PHE A 92 -1.34 6.21 14.54
C PHE A 92 -1.37 4.83 15.21
N LYS A 93 -2.47 4.52 15.90
CA LYS A 93 -2.66 3.28 16.63
C LYS A 93 -3.76 2.47 15.96
N LEU A 94 -3.40 1.55 15.07
CA LEU A 94 -4.25 0.39 14.78
C LEU A 94 -4.31 -0.41 16.08
N VAL A 95 -5.46 -0.36 16.75
CA VAL A 95 -5.69 -1.13 17.96
C VAL A 95 -6.53 -2.34 17.60
N VAL A 96 -6.05 -3.52 17.95
CA VAL A 96 -6.81 -4.77 17.79
C VAL A 96 -7.93 -4.81 18.83
N ASP A 97 -9.17 -4.98 18.37
CA ASP A 97 -10.34 -5.17 19.22
C ASP A 97 -10.67 -6.66 19.29
N GLU A 98 -10.04 -7.35 20.25
CA GLU A 98 -10.22 -8.79 20.47
C GLU A 98 -11.67 -9.17 20.75
N LYS A 99 -12.44 -8.28 21.40
CA LYS A 99 -13.84 -8.55 21.76
C LYS A 99 -14.75 -8.57 20.54
N LYS A 100 -14.38 -7.82 19.50
CA LYS A 100 -15.09 -7.76 18.22
C LYS A 100 -14.41 -8.59 17.13
N TRP A 101 -13.47 -9.46 17.50
CA TRP A 101 -12.71 -10.23 16.52
C TRP A 101 -13.61 -11.16 15.72
N SER A 102 -13.58 -11.04 14.39
CA SER A 102 -14.31 -11.89 13.47
C SER A 102 -13.38 -12.91 12.83
N LYS A 103 -13.48 -14.15 13.29
CA LYS A 103 -12.77 -15.29 12.69
C LYS A 103 -13.26 -15.54 11.25
N GLU A 104 -14.57 -15.47 11.03
CA GLU A 104 -15.18 -15.64 9.70
C GLU A 104 -14.66 -14.60 8.69
N MET A 105 -14.59 -13.32 9.09
CA MET A 105 -14.02 -12.28 8.22
C MET A 105 -12.53 -12.54 7.97
N SER A 106 -11.78 -13.01 8.96
CA SER A 106 -10.36 -13.35 8.77
C SER A 106 -10.19 -14.50 7.76
N GLU A 107 -11.06 -15.50 7.78
CA GLU A 107 -11.10 -16.59 6.80
C GLU A 107 -11.49 -16.08 5.40
N LYS A 108 -12.46 -15.17 5.29
CA LYS A 108 -12.81 -14.50 4.03
C LYS A 108 -11.63 -13.72 3.44
N LEU A 109 -10.90 -12.97 4.29
CA LEU A 109 -9.74 -12.20 3.86
C LEU A 109 -8.55 -13.07 3.46
N ALA A 110 -8.46 -14.29 3.98
CA ALA A 110 -7.46 -15.26 3.54
C ALA A 110 -7.80 -15.86 2.17
N ASN A 111 -9.07 -15.84 1.76
CA ASN A 111 -9.53 -16.40 0.50
C ASN A 111 -9.15 -15.49 -0.69
N VAL A 112 -8.34 -16.04 -1.60
CA VAL A 112 -7.84 -15.34 -2.78
C VAL A 112 -8.97 -14.84 -3.68
N THR A 113 -9.99 -15.67 -3.93
CA THR A 113 -11.15 -15.31 -4.76
C THR A 113 -11.89 -14.12 -4.16
N TYR A 114 -12.17 -14.16 -2.86
CA TYR A 114 -12.80 -13.04 -2.17
C TYR A 114 -11.97 -11.76 -2.31
N VAL A 115 -10.66 -11.83 -2.08
CA VAL A 115 -9.78 -10.67 -2.22
C VAL A 115 -9.82 -10.08 -3.64
N ILE A 116 -9.68 -10.92 -4.67
CA ILE A 116 -9.63 -10.48 -6.07
C ILE A 116 -10.97 -9.90 -6.52
N GLU A 117 -12.07 -10.60 -6.24
CA GLU A 117 -13.38 -10.25 -6.77
C GLU A 117 -14.07 -9.14 -5.97
N THR A 118 -13.68 -8.99 -4.71
CA THR A 118 -14.39 -8.12 -3.76
C THR A 118 -13.53 -6.98 -3.29
N VAL A 119 -12.45 -7.28 -2.56
CA VAL A 119 -11.62 -6.28 -1.89
C VAL A 119 -10.99 -5.32 -2.89
N LEU A 120 -10.39 -5.83 -3.95
CA LEU A 120 -9.62 -4.99 -4.87
C LEU A 120 -10.47 -4.24 -5.88
N ARG A 121 -11.73 -4.67 -6.05
CA ARG A 121 -12.72 -3.96 -6.85
C ARG A 121 -13.41 -2.86 -6.05
N ALA A 122 -13.22 -2.82 -4.74
CA ALA A 122 -13.81 -1.82 -3.87
C ALA A 122 -13.20 -0.42 -4.11
N PRO A 123 -13.97 0.67 -3.90
CA PRO A 123 -13.46 2.02 -4.01
C PRO A 123 -12.28 2.28 -3.08
N ILE A 124 -11.22 2.91 -3.60
CA ILE A 124 -10.04 3.30 -2.80
C ILE A 124 -10.33 4.62 -2.09
N LEU A 125 -10.27 4.61 -0.77
CA LEU A 125 -10.41 5.78 0.10
C LEU A 125 -9.09 6.51 0.30
N TYR A 126 -8.00 5.75 0.40
CA TYR A 126 -6.67 6.30 0.66
C TYR A 126 -5.60 5.37 0.10
N ARG A 127 -4.48 5.96 -0.34
CA ARG A 127 -3.27 5.24 -0.70
C ARG A 127 -2.05 6.09 -0.42
N GLY A 128 -1.18 5.62 0.46
CA GLY A 128 -0.02 6.41 0.90
C GLY A 128 0.72 5.76 2.07
N PRO A 129 1.55 6.52 2.79
CA PRO A 129 2.24 6.03 3.99
C PRO A 129 1.25 5.69 5.12
N LEU A 130 1.68 4.84 6.05
CA LEU A 130 0.94 4.46 7.27
C LEU A 130 0.95 5.57 8.34
N ALA A 131 0.83 6.82 7.92
CA ALA A 131 0.90 8.01 8.77
C ALA A 131 0.21 9.21 8.10
N GLY A 132 -0.04 10.26 8.88
CA GLY A 132 -0.57 11.53 8.39
C GLY A 132 -2.09 11.67 8.52
N ALA A 133 -2.58 12.91 8.39
CA ALA A 133 -3.97 13.27 8.64
C ALA A 133 -4.96 12.55 7.71
N ASP A 134 -4.63 12.44 6.41
CA ASP A 134 -5.50 11.80 5.41
C ASP A 134 -5.69 10.30 5.68
N PHE A 135 -4.63 9.65 6.14
CA PHE A 135 -4.68 8.24 6.55
C PHE A 135 -5.57 8.03 7.77
N VAL A 136 -5.40 8.86 8.81
CA VAL A 136 -6.25 8.82 10.01
C VAL A 136 -7.70 9.10 9.64
N ALA A 137 -7.96 10.10 8.80
CA ALA A 137 -9.30 10.46 8.35
C ALA A 137 -9.97 9.33 7.55
N ALA A 138 -9.21 8.59 6.74
CA ALA A 138 -9.71 7.43 6.01
C ALA A 138 -10.01 6.24 6.94
N LEU A 139 -9.19 6.00 7.96
CA LEU A 139 -9.39 4.91 8.92
C LEU A 139 -10.54 5.19 9.90
N SER A 140 -10.67 6.42 10.40
CA SER A 140 -11.64 6.80 11.43
C SER A 140 -13.05 7.07 10.87
N ARG A 141 -13.36 6.61 9.66
CA ARG A 141 -14.72 6.68 9.13
C ARG A 141 -15.63 5.77 9.94
N LYS A 142 -16.89 6.18 10.15
CA LYS A 142 -17.94 5.41 10.86
C LYS A 142 -18.43 4.19 10.05
N LYS A 143 -17.53 3.46 9.40
CA LYS A 143 -17.82 2.35 8.51
C LYS A 143 -16.67 1.34 8.54
N LEU A 144 -16.99 0.07 8.23
CA LEU A 144 -15.99 -0.95 8.01
C LEU A 144 -15.14 -0.60 6.77
N VAL A 145 -13.83 -0.55 6.96
CA VAL A 145 -12.84 -0.32 5.90
C VAL A 145 -11.85 -1.48 5.86
N LEU A 146 -11.20 -1.67 4.72
CA LEU A 146 -10.15 -2.66 4.58
C LEU A 146 -8.82 -2.00 4.25
N LEU A 147 -7.76 -2.34 4.98
CA LEU A 147 -6.41 -1.95 4.69
C LEU A 147 -5.71 -3.11 3.98
N ARG A 148 -5.07 -2.82 2.85
CA ARG A 148 -4.03 -3.67 2.28
C ARG A 148 -2.67 -3.05 2.61
N ILE A 149 -1.83 -3.82 3.28
CA ILE A 149 -0.47 -3.42 3.66
C ILE A 149 0.50 -4.40 3.00
N SER A 150 1.34 -3.88 2.10
CA SER A 150 2.33 -4.70 1.41
C SER A 150 3.69 -4.59 2.11
N VAL A 151 4.17 -5.71 2.66
CA VAL A 151 5.44 -5.80 3.39
C VAL A 151 6.24 -6.99 2.88
N ASP A 152 7.48 -6.76 2.44
CA ASP A 152 8.44 -7.84 2.12
C ASP A 152 7.85 -8.96 1.24
N ASN A 153 7.13 -8.57 0.18
CA ASN A 153 6.41 -9.42 -0.78
C ASN A 153 5.17 -10.15 -0.24
N SER A 154 4.70 -9.82 0.96
CA SER A 154 3.44 -10.30 1.52
C SER A 154 2.40 -9.18 1.53
N ASP A 155 1.18 -9.52 1.13
CA ASP A 155 0.01 -8.65 1.28
C ASP A 155 -0.78 -9.06 2.52
N TYR A 156 -0.87 -8.13 3.48
CA TYR A 156 -1.72 -8.22 4.64
C TYR A 156 -3.02 -7.47 4.38
N PHE A 157 -4.15 -8.13 4.66
CA PHE A 157 -5.49 -7.56 4.59
C PHE A 157 -6.02 -7.40 6.00
N ILE A 158 -6.33 -6.18 6.42
CA ILE A 158 -6.77 -5.84 7.76
C ILE A 158 -8.11 -5.14 7.68
N ALA A 159 -9.15 -5.71 8.27
CA ALA A 159 -10.44 -5.04 8.40
C ALA A 159 -10.46 -4.19 9.66
N ALA A 160 -10.87 -2.93 9.52
CA ALA A 160 -11.01 -1.99 10.62
C ALA A 160 -12.43 -1.41 10.67
N ASP A 161 -13.04 -1.48 11.85
CA ASP A 161 -14.30 -0.82 12.16
C ASP A 161 -14.02 0.38 13.08
N ASN A 162 -14.33 1.58 12.61
CA ASN A 162 -14.17 2.83 13.35
C ASN A 162 -12.76 2.98 13.97
N GLY A 163 -11.72 2.71 13.18
CA GLY A 163 -10.33 2.79 13.64
C GLY A 163 -9.79 1.58 14.39
N ARG A 164 -10.62 0.57 14.67
CA ARG A 164 -10.22 -0.62 15.42
C ARG A 164 -10.17 -1.85 14.53
N VAL A 165 -9.10 -2.62 14.64
CA VAL A 165 -8.91 -3.84 13.85
C VAL A 165 -9.79 -4.95 14.41
N VAL A 166 -10.62 -5.53 13.54
CA VAL A 166 -11.61 -6.57 13.91
C VAL A 166 -11.39 -7.89 13.18
N ALA A 167 -10.59 -7.90 12.12
CA ALA A 167 -10.19 -9.12 11.41
C ALA A 167 -8.93 -8.86 10.60
N ALA A 168 -8.16 -9.91 10.30
CA ALA A 168 -7.05 -9.79 9.37
C ALA A 168 -6.64 -11.13 8.78
N ALA A 169 -5.97 -11.07 7.64
CA ALA A 169 -5.33 -12.21 7.01
C ALA A 169 -4.03 -11.78 6.33
N GLN A 170 -3.09 -12.70 6.25
CA GLN A 170 -2.16 -12.74 5.12
C GLN A 170 -2.84 -13.55 4.03
N LEU A 171 -2.61 -13.25 2.75
CA LEU A 171 -3.23 -14.01 1.66
C LEU A 171 -3.00 -15.53 1.86
N GLY A 172 -4.08 -16.33 1.89
CA GLY A 172 -4.03 -17.77 2.17
C GLY A 172 -3.93 -18.17 3.64
N MET A 173 -3.73 -17.24 4.57
CA MET A 173 -3.56 -17.52 6.00
C MET A 173 -4.35 -16.53 6.88
N PRO A 174 -5.48 -16.95 7.48
CA PRO A 174 -6.20 -16.11 8.43
C PRO A 174 -5.32 -15.87 9.65
N LEU A 175 -5.30 -14.62 10.14
CA LEU A 175 -4.51 -14.26 11.31
C LEU A 175 -5.38 -14.25 12.56
N ASN A 176 -4.76 -14.51 13.71
CA ASN A 176 -5.36 -14.30 15.02
C ASN A 176 -4.98 -12.91 15.59
N PRO A 177 -5.65 -12.43 16.66
CA PRO A 177 -5.35 -11.12 17.23
C PRO A 177 -3.89 -10.88 17.62
N GLU A 178 -3.21 -11.90 18.18
CA GLU A 178 -1.82 -11.79 18.61
C GLU A 178 -0.86 -11.64 17.42
N GLN A 179 -1.05 -12.44 16.36
CA GLN A 179 -0.29 -12.33 15.13
C GLN A 179 -0.44 -10.93 14.50
N VAL A 180 -1.63 -10.35 14.57
CA VAL A 180 -1.89 -9.01 14.02
C VAL A 180 -1.24 -7.92 14.85
N LYS A 181 -1.22 -8.06 16.18
CA LYS A 181 -0.45 -7.15 17.04
C LYS A 181 1.03 -7.16 16.64
N ASN A 182 1.61 -8.35 16.41
CA ASN A 182 3.00 -8.48 15.98
C ASN A 182 3.24 -7.83 14.61
N VAL A 183 2.31 -7.96 13.67
CA VAL A 183 2.38 -7.28 12.36
C VAL A 183 2.30 -5.76 12.55
N ILE A 184 1.34 -5.25 13.33
CA ILE A 184 1.21 -3.81 13.59
C ILE A 184 2.45 -3.25 14.29
N GLU A 185 3.05 -4.03 15.19
CA GLU A 185 4.29 -3.66 15.87
C GLU A 185 5.49 -3.63 14.92
N SER A 186 5.62 -4.61 14.01
CA SER A 186 6.71 -4.62 13.01
C SER A 186 6.60 -3.52 11.96
N LEU A 187 5.38 -3.01 11.75
CA LEU A 187 5.12 -1.84 10.91
C LEU A 187 5.52 -0.52 11.59
N ARG A 188 5.67 -0.52 12.91
CA ARG A 188 5.98 0.69 13.68
C ARG A 188 7.38 1.19 13.32
N GLY A 189 7.46 2.44 12.87
CA GLY A 189 8.74 3.07 12.48
C GLY A 189 9.21 2.75 11.06
N ARG A 190 8.46 1.95 10.28
CA ARG A 190 8.73 1.74 8.86
C ARG A 190 8.13 2.87 8.02
N SER A 191 8.98 3.70 7.43
CA SER A 191 8.58 4.77 6.50
C SER A 191 8.40 4.30 5.05
N ASP A 192 8.83 3.07 4.75
CA ASP A 192 8.79 2.47 3.40
C ASP A 192 7.50 1.72 3.09
N VAL A 193 6.61 1.57 4.07
CA VAL A 193 5.38 0.80 3.93
C VAL A 193 4.28 1.65 3.31
N LEU A 194 3.66 1.12 2.26
CA LEU A 194 2.47 1.69 1.64
C LEU A 194 1.23 0.93 2.08
N VAL A 195 0.21 1.69 2.45
CA VAL A 195 -1.12 1.18 2.77
C VAL A 195 -2.12 1.70 1.74
N THR A 196 -3.04 0.82 1.36
CA THR A 196 -4.24 1.19 0.59
C THR A 196 -5.46 0.90 1.45
N ILE A 197 -6.36 1.87 1.60
CA ILE A 197 -7.63 1.71 2.32
C ILE A 197 -8.75 1.64 1.30
N TYR A 198 -9.57 0.60 1.40
CA TYR A 198 -10.74 0.33 0.58
C TYR A 198 -12.02 0.56 1.37
N ASP A 199 -13.05 1.08 0.69
CA ASP A 199 -14.42 1.12 1.21
C ASP A 199 -15.14 -0.18 0.89
N ILE A 200 -15.23 -1.08 1.88
CA ILE A 200 -15.95 -2.34 1.75
C ILE A 200 -17.35 -2.29 2.38
N SER A 201 -17.79 -1.12 2.83
CA SER A 201 -19.05 -0.95 3.58
C SER A 201 -20.32 -1.24 2.77
N SER A 202 -20.23 -1.15 1.44
CA SER A 202 -21.31 -1.45 0.51
C SER A 202 -21.39 -2.93 0.12
N ILE A 203 -20.34 -3.69 0.42
CA ILE A 203 -20.15 -5.04 -0.08
C ILE A 203 -20.77 -6.07 0.88
N ASP A 204 -20.61 -5.85 2.20
CA ASP A 204 -21.14 -6.74 3.23
C ASP A 204 -22.68 -6.64 3.39
N LYS A 205 -23.35 -5.76 2.64
CA LYS A 205 -24.82 -5.63 2.64
C LYS A 205 -25.53 -6.53 1.63
N LYS A 206 -24.79 -7.34 0.85
CA LYS A 206 -25.34 -8.21 -0.20
C LYS A 206 -25.20 -9.71 0.11
N SER A 207 -24.86 -10.10 1.33
CA SER A 207 -24.86 -11.49 1.79
C SER A 207 -25.96 -11.73 2.80
#